data_AF-A0A0V1G4B3-F1
#
_entry.id   AF-A0A0V1G4B3-F1
#
_cell.length_a   1.000
_cell.length_b   1.000
_cell.length_c   1.000
_cell.angle_alpha   90.00
_cell.angle_beta   90.00
_cell.angle_gamma   90.00
#
_symmetry.space_group_name_H-M   'P 1'
#
loop_
_entity.id
_entity.type
_entity.pdbx_description
1 polymer ?
#
loop_
_entity_poly.entity_id
_entity_poly.type
_entity_poly.pdbx_seq_one_letter_code
_entity_poly.pdbx_strand_id
1 'polypeptide(L)'
;MNLNHVCNLRVKNMRRNSIAKRILIFAVLLLIHCAYSGLSHLAGDFVPIRVYVQLNDKPFESFFNRPTFYSFNHRAKALAPVYPSVKLDREMKSMNDN
;
A
#
# COMPACT_ATOMS: atom_id res chain seq x y z
N MET A 1 4.77 8.97 69.90
CA MET A 1 4.57 8.59 68.48
C MET A 1 5.81 7.85 68.00
N ASN A 2 5.68 6.67 67.39
CA ASN A 2 6.81 5.79 67.05
C ASN A 2 7.52 6.27 65.77
N LEU A 3 8.78 6.71 65.89
CA LEU A 3 9.60 7.26 64.81
C LEU A 3 9.74 6.28 63.62
N ASN A 4 9.78 4.98 63.89
CA ASN A 4 9.91 3.93 62.86
C ASN A 4 8.70 3.87 61.93
N HIS A 5 7.51 4.11 62.47
CA HIS A 5 6.27 4.10 61.69
C HIS A 5 6.23 5.24 60.67
N VAL A 6 6.65 6.44 61.08
CA VAL A 6 6.73 7.63 60.20
C VAL A 6 7.78 7.45 59.11
N CYS A 7 8.96 6.90 59.45
CA CYS A 7 9.99 6.58 58.46
C CYS A 7 9.51 5.56 57.43
N ASN A 8 8.81 4.50 57.85
CA ASN A 8 8.30 3.46 56.95
C ASN A 8 7.29 4.04 55.94
N LEU A 9 6.39 4.91 56.40
CA LEU A 9 5.43 5.61 55.54
C LEU A 9 6.11 6.52 54.52
N ARG A 10 7.15 7.27 54.92
CA ARG A 10 7.90 8.14 54.00
C ARG A 10 8.59 7.35 52.88
N VAL A 11 9.25 6.23 53.21
CA VAL A 11 9.92 5.37 52.22
C VAL A 11 8.91 4.76 51.24
N LYS A 12 7.77 4.27 51.74
CA LYS A 12 6.66 3.78 50.89
C LYS A 12 6.13 4.88 49.96
N ASN A 13 6.00 6.10 50.45
CA ASN A 13 5.54 7.23 49.64
C ASN A 13 6.54 7.60 48.54
N MET A 14 7.83 7.64 48.86
CA MET A 14 8.90 7.90 47.89
C MET A 14 8.94 6.83 46.80
N ARG A 15 8.80 5.55 47.17
CA ARG A 15 8.76 4.42 46.22
C ARG A 15 7.52 4.44 45.32
N ARG A 16 6.34 4.78 45.84
CA ARG A 16 5.13 4.96 45.01
C ARG A 16 5.30 6.08 43.98
N ASN A 17 5.86 7.21 44.40
CA ASN A 17 6.11 8.34 43.51
C ASN A 17 7.13 8.01 42.41
N SER A 18 8.18 7.23 42.71
CA SER A 18 9.16 6.84 41.68
C SER A 18 8.58 5.88 40.65
N ILE A 19 7.72 4.96 41.06
CA ILE A 19 7.01 4.04 40.15
C ILE A 19 6.03 4.81 39.27
N ALA A 20 5.21 5.70 39.86
CA ALA A 20 4.25 6.51 39.10
C ALA A 20 4.93 7.40 38.05
N LYS A 21 6.06 8.02 38.39
CA LYS A 21 6.87 8.82 37.44
C LYS A 21 7.35 7.98 36.25
N ARG A 22 7.85 6.76 36.51
CA ARG A 22 8.30 5.85 35.44
C ARG A 22 7.18 5.47 34.50
N ILE A 23 6.00 5.12 35.04
CA ILE A 23 4.82 4.78 34.24
C ILE A 23 4.37 5.97 33.39
N LEU A 24 4.38 7.19 33.95
CA LEU A 24 4.04 8.40 33.20
C LEU A 24 5.00 8.63 32.03
N ILE A 25 6.30 8.49 32.26
CA ILE A 25 7.31 8.61 31.20
C ILE A 25 7.07 7.57 30.11
N PHE A 26 6.83 6.30 30.48
CA PHE A 26 6.53 5.27 29.49
C PHE A 26 5.23 5.53 28.71
N ALA A 27 4.18 6.01 29.38
CA ALA A 27 2.92 6.35 28.72
C ALA A 27 3.10 7.46 27.68
N VAL A 28 3.86 8.51 28.01
CA VAL A 28 4.18 9.59 27.08
C VAL A 28 5.02 9.08 25.90
N LEU A 29 6.03 8.26 26.17
CA LEU A 29 6.86 7.67 25.10
C LEU A 29 6.04 6.77 24.17
N LEU A 30 5.13 5.97 24.70
CA LEU A 30 4.23 5.13 23.91
C LEU A 30 3.26 5.96 23.06
N LEU A 31 2.75 7.07 23.61
CA LEU A 31 1.89 7.98 22.86
C LEU A 31 2.64 8.60 21.67
N ILE A 32 3.86 9.11 21.91
CA ILE A 32 4.70 9.67 20.85
C ILE A 32 5.04 8.61 19.81
N HIS A 33 5.43 7.41 20.26
CA HIS A 33 5.75 6.31 19.37
C HIS A 33 4.54 5.93 18.51
N CYS A 34 3.37 5.72 19.11
CA CYS A 34 2.14 5.37 18.39
C CYS A 34 1.72 6.43 17.35
N ALA A 35 1.81 7.71 17.69
CA ALA A 35 1.48 8.79 16.76
C ALA A 35 2.47 8.85 15.57
N TYR A 36 3.77 8.70 15.84
CA TYR A 36 4.80 8.78 14.82
C TYR A 36 4.88 7.52 13.96
N SER A 37 5.00 6.34 14.58
CA SER A 37 5.15 5.07 13.86
C SER A 37 3.82 4.52 13.35
N GLY A 38 2.76 4.60 14.14
CA GLY A 38 1.47 4.01 13.81
C GLY A 38 0.68 4.83 12.80
N LEU A 39 0.33 6.07 13.16
CA LEU A 39 -0.60 6.85 12.35
C LEU A 39 0.04 7.42 11.08
N SER A 40 1.28 7.90 11.19
CA SER A 40 1.94 8.59 10.06
C SER A 40 2.36 7.64 8.95
N HIS A 41 2.82 6.42 9.28
CA HIS A 41 3.18 5.43 8.26
C HIS A 41 1.96 4.67 7.71
N LEU A 42 0.88 4.51 8.49
CA LEU A 42 -0.34 3.87 8.01
C LEU A 42 -1.13 4.77 7.06
N ALA A 43 -1.06 6.10 7.25
CA ALA A 43 -1.76 7.06 6.39
C ALA A 43 -1.27 7.06 4.93
N GLY A 44 -0.08 6.50 4.67
CA GLY A 44 0.52 6.42 3.35
C GLY A 44 1.17 7.73 2.90
N ASP A 45 1.94 7.64 1.81
CA ASP A 45 2.67 8.78 1.27
C ASP A 45 1.77 9.71 0.45
N PHE A 46 2.06 11.01 0.53
CA PHE A 46 1.39 12.00 -0.30
C PHE A 46 1.84 11.88 -1.76
N VAL A 47 0.89 11.62 -2.66
CA VAL A 47 1.11 11.67 -4.10
C VAL A 47 0.87 13.11 -4.60
N PRO A 48 1.78 13.69 -5.40
CA PRO A 48 1.62 15.05 -5.91
C PRO A 48 0.40 15.18 -6.81
N ILE A 49 -0.45 16.18 -6.56
CA ILE A 49 -1.68 16.46 -7.35
C ILE A 49 -1.36 16.84 -8.82
N ARG A 50 -0.13 17.33 -9.06
CA ARG A 50 0.29 17.89 -10.34
C ARG A 50 0.42 16.81 -11.40
N VAL A 51 -0.51 16.83 -12.36
CA VAL A 51 -0.62 15.87 -13.46
C VAL A 51 0.68 15.77 -14.26
N TYR A 52 1.34 16.89 -14.58
CA TYR A 52 2.58 16.87 -15.35
C TYR A 52 3.74 16.14 -14.65
N VAL A 53 3.78 16.13 -13.31
CA VAL A 53 4.80 15.38 -12.55
C VAL A 53 4.53 13.87 -12.67
N GLN A 54 3.27 13.45 -12.59
CA GLN A 54 2.89 12.05 -12.71
C GLN A 54 3.00 11.51 -14.15
N LEU A 55 2.89 12.39 -15.15
CA LEU A 55 2.96 11.99 -16.56
C LEU A 55 4.38 12.03 -17.13
N ASN A 56 5.32 12.71 -16.48
CA ASN A 56 6.70 12.79 -16.97
C ASN A 56 7.36 11.42 -17.09
N ASP A 57 7.03 10.49 -16.17
CA ASP A 57 7.61 9.15 -16.13
C ASP A 57 6.87 8.16 -17.05
N LYS A 58 5.79 8.59 -17.73
CA LYS A 58 5.01 7.72 -18.61
C LYS A 58 5.48 7.84 -20.07
N PRO A 59 5.86 6.72 -20.73
CA PRO A 59 6.29 6.76 -22.11
C PRO A 59 5.12 7.05 -23.04
N PHE A 60 5.43 7.66 -24.19
CA PHE A 60 4.48 7.99 -25.24
C PHE A 60 3.66 6.78 -25.71
N GLU A 61 4.29 5.61 -25.78
CA GLU A 61 3.62 4.34 -26.12
C GLU A 61 2.40 4.05 -25.25
N SER A 62 2.45 4.38 -23.95
CA SER A 62 1.31 4.17 -23.05
C SER A 62 0.15 5.12 -23.33
N PHE A 63 0.40 6.29 -23.94
CA PHE A 63 -0.64 7.26 -24.30
C PHE A 63 -1.35 6.89 -25.61
N PHE A 64 -0.60 6.31 -26.56
CA PHE A 64 -1.14 5.89 -27.86
C PHE A 64 -1.78 4.51 -27.82
N ASN A 65 -1.45 3.72 -26.82
CA ASN A 65 -2.12 2.47 -26.54
C ASN A 65 -3.56 2.74 -26.04
N ARG A 66 -4.55 2.66 -26.95
CA ARG A 66 -5.98 2.90 -26.66
C ARG A 66 -6.75 1.57 -26.72
N PRO A 67 -7.01 0.91 -25.57
CA PRO A 67 -7.63 -0.42 -25.52
C PRO A 67 -9.00 -0.48 -26.20
N THR A 68 -9.75 0.62 -26.12
CA THR A 68 -11.08 0.75 -26.73
C THR A 68 -11.07 0.69 -28.25
N PHE A 69 -9.91 0.90 -28.88
CA PHE A 69 -9.75 0.93 -30.34
C PHE A 69 -8.77 -0.11 -30.87
N TYR A 70 -8.52 -1.18 -30.11
CA TYR A 70 -7.64 -2.24 -30.59
C TYR A 70 -8.23 -2.94 -31.83
N SER A 71 -7.38 -3.03 -32.85
CA SER A 71 -7.62 -3.91 -34.00
C SER A 71 -6.61 -5.06 -33.97
N PHE A 72 -7.12 -6.28 -34.00
CA PHE A 72 -6.30 -7.50 -34.03
C PHE A 72 -5.85 -7.88 -35.44
N ASN A 73 -6.13 -7.04 -36.44
CA ASN A 73 -5.67 -7.23 -37.81
C ASN A 73 -4.39 -6.44 -38.08
N HIS A 74 -3.27 -6.87 -37.49
CA HIS A 74 -1.94 -6.25 -37.63
C HIS A 74 -0.87 -7.32 -37.88
N ARG A 75 0.38 -6.93 -38.18
CA ARG A 75 1.46 -7.84 -38.61
C ARG A 75 1.72 -9.03 -37.66
N ALA A 76 1.55 -8.85 -36.36
CA ALA A 76 1.74 -9.92 -35.37
C ALA A 76 0.73 -11.07 -35.52
N LYS A 77 -0.41 -10.84 -36.18
CA LYS A 77 -1.39 -11.87 -36.57
C LYS A 77 -0.76 -13.01 -37.37
N ALA A 78 0.18 -12.71 -38.27
CA ALA A 78 0.84 -13.71 -39.11
C ALA A 78 1.95 -14.48 -38.38
N LEU A 79 2.38 -13.97 -37.21
CA LEU A 79 3.42 -14.57 -36.38
C LEU A 79 2.84 -15.37 -35.20
N ALA A 80 1.53 -15.32 -35.01
CA ALA A 80 0.85 -16.05 -33.96
C ALA A 80 0.83 -17.56 -34.29
N PRO A 81 1.31 -18.44 -33.40
CA PRO A 81 1.43 -19.88 -33.65
C PRO A 81 0.08 -20.57 -33.84
N VAL A 82 -0.99 -19.99 -33.29
CA VAL A 82 -2.37 -20.43 -33.47
C VAL A 82 -3.20 -19.22 -33.84
N TYR A 83 -3.36 -18.98 -35.13
CA TYR A 83 -4.34 -18.03 -35.65
C TYR A 83 -5.20 -18.74 -36.69
N PRO A 84 -6.52 -18.88 -36.48
CA PRO A 84 -7.38 -19.43 -37.51
C PRO A 84 -7.33 -18.46 -38.70
N SER A 85 -6.74 -18.91 -39.81
CA SER A 85 -6.81 -18.13 -41.05
C SER A 85 -8.28 -18.00 -41.45
N VAL A 86 -8.66 -16.87 -42.06
CA VAL A 86 -10.04 -16.61 -42.57
C VAL A 86 -10.44 -17.56 -43.72
N LYS A 87 -9.58 -18.54 -44.03
CA LYS A 87 -9.87 -19.65 -44.92
C LYS A 87 -10.21 -20.91 -44.11
N LEU A 88 -9.45 -21.20 -43.05
CA LEU A 88 -9.68 -22.35 -42.17
C LEU A 88 -11.01 -22.24 -41.41
N ASP A 89 -11.38 -21.06 -40.92
CA ASP A 89 -12.67 -20.82 -40.26
C ASP A 89 -13.88 -21.04 -41.19
N ARG A 90 -13.79 -20.61 -42.45
CA ARG A 90 -14.82 -20.79 -43.48
C ARG A 90 -14.93 -22.25 -43.91
N GLU A 91 -13.80 -22.93 -44.10
CA GLU A 91 -13.76 -24.37 -44.44
C GLU A 91 -14.34 -25.21 -43.30
N MET A 92 -13.91 -24.99 -42.05
CA MET A 92 -14.44 -25.69 -40.86
C MET A 92 -15.95 -25.44 -40.66
N LYS A 93 -16.43 -24.23 -40.93
CA LYS A 93 -17.86 -23.92 -40.87
C LYS A 93 -18.65 -24.66 -41.97
N SER A 94 -18.13 -24.69 -43.20
CA SER A 94 -18.77 -25.42 -44.31
C SER A 94 -18.80 -26.94 -44.11
N MET A 95 -17.82 -27.51 -43.39
CA MET A 95 -17.81 -28.94 -43.04
C MET A 95 -18.78 -29.30 -41.90
N ASN A 96 -19.13 -28.35 -41.03
CA ASN A 96 -20.04 -28.56 -39.90
C ASN A 96 -21.51 -28.26 -40.24
N ASP A 97 -21.74 -27.54 -41.33
CA ASP A 97 -23.08 -27.17 -41.82
C ASP A 97 -23.66 -28.22 -42.82
N ASN A 98 -23.02 -29.38 -42.98
CA ASN A 98 -23.48 -30.57 -43.74
C ASN A 98 -23.80 -31.73 -42.78
#